data_AF-I0IHS8-F1
#
_entry.id   AF-I0IHS8-F1
#
_cell.length_a   1.000
_cell.length_b   1.000
_cell.length_c   1.000
_cell.angle_alpha   90.00
_cell.angle_beta   90.00
_cell.angle_gamma   90.00
#
_symmetry.space_group_name_H-M   'P 1'
#
loop_
_entity.id
_entity.type
_entity.pdbx_description
1 polymer ?
#
loop_
_entity_poly.entity_id
_entity_poly.type
_entity_poly.pdbx_seq_one_letter_code
_entity_poly.pdbx_strand_id
1 'polypeptide(L)'
;MGRGFTASETQLKPDPRHGDLVLSRFINCIMKDGKKTRAQRVVYGAFDLIDERLKEDAEKEAEAKKKAAEDKAAGKDVKPTNAQLTGTPEEEEGERSAITLFHEALENVRPNVEVRSRRVGGTNYQVPTQVSKKRAQSLAFRWIIDAVRSEKGRPTAQKLARELWDASHREGRAMSKRDQTHRMADANKAFAHFAW
;
A
#
# COMPACT_ATOMS: atom_id res chain seq x y z
N MET A 1 -30.41 -1.62 -5.60
CA MET A 1 -29.79 -2.83 -5.01
C MET A 1 -29.68 -2.62 -3.52
N GLY A 2 -30.31 -3.51 -2.75
CA GLY A 2 -30.56 -3.34 -1.31
C GLY A 2 -29.31 -3.39 -0.43
N ARG A 3 -29.43 -2.75 0.74
CA ARG A 3 -28.45 -2.69 1.84
C ARG A 3 -28.35 -4.04 2.59
N GLY A 4 -28.12 -5.13 1.86
CA GLY A 4 -27.70 -6.39 2.45
C GLY A 4 -26.19 -6.47 2.39
N PHE A 5 -25.52 -6.77 3.49
CA PHE A 5 -24.11 -7.20 3.45
C PHE A 5 -24.06 -8.44 2.55
N THR A 6 -23.48 -8.32 1.35
CA THR A 6 -23.26 -9.49 0.50
C THR A 6 -22.31 -10.44 1.22
N ALA A 7 -22.59 -11.75 1.20
CA ALA A 7 -21.75 -12.80 1.79
C ALA A 7 -20.37 -12.97 1.10
N SER A 8 -19.93 -11.97 0.36
CA SER A 8 -18.69 -11.94 -0.41
C SER A 8 -17.45 -12.11 0.45
N GLU A 9 -17.49 -11.69 1.72
CA GLU A 9 -16.38 -11.90 2.65
C GLU A 9 -16.27 -13.38 3.05
N THR A 10 -17.39 -14.01 3.41
CA THR A 10 -17.43 -15.44 3.80
C THR A 10 -17.11 -16.38 2.63
N GLN A 11 -17.48 -16.00 1.41
CA GLN A 11 -17.26 -16.81 0.21
C GLN A 11 -15.87 -16.62 -0.41
N LEU A 12 -15.05 -15.71 0.11
CA LEU A 12 -13.75 -15.41 -0.44
C LEU A 12 -12.77 -16.56 -0.19
N LYS A 13 -12.29 -17.16 -1.27
CA LYS A 13 -11.19 -18.14 -1.21
C LYS A 13 -9.83 -17.42 -1.18
N PRO A 14 -8.85 -17.93 -0.42
CA PRO A 14 -7.49 -17.42 -0.45
C PRO A 14 -6.88 -17.53 -1.85
N ASP A 15 -5.84 -16.73 -2.10
CA ASP A 15 -5.13 -16.75 -3.36
C ASP A 15 -4.46 -18.11 -3.63
N PRO A 16 -4.51 -18.66 -4.87
CA PRO A 16 -3.91 -19.96 -5.17
C PRO A 16 -2.38 -20.03 -5.08
N ARG A 17 -1.64 -18.92 -5.30
CA ARG A 17 -0.16 -18.93 -5.30
C ARG A 17 0.40 -18.64 -3.92
N HIS A 18 -0.16 -17.63 -3.23
CA HIS A 18 0.36 -17.15 -1.95
C HIS A 18 -0.50 -17.52 -0.74
N GLY A 19 -1.70 -18.09 -0.94
CA GLY A 19 -2.61 -18.42 0.17
C GLY A 19 -3.22 -17.21 0.88
N ASP A 20 -2.99 -15.98 0.39
CA ASP A 20 -3.39 -14.76 1.08
C ASP A 20 -4.79 -14.26 0.68
N LEU A 21 -5.58 -13.88 1.69
CA LEU A 21 -6.94 -13.38 1.49
C LEU A 21 -6.97 -11.91 1.03
N VAL A 22 -5.98 -11.10 1.45
CA VAL A 22 -5.88 -9.68 1.08
C VAL A 22 -5.60 -9.55 -0.41
N LEU A 23 -4.70 -10.38 -0.94
CA LEU A 23 -4.33 -10.49 -2.34
C LEU A 23 -5.52 -10.98 -3.18
N SER A 24 -6.25 -12.00 -2.73
CA SER A 24 -7.47 -12.46 -3.41
C SER A 24 -8.52 -11.34 -3.53
N ARG A 25 -8.70 -10.52 -2.48
CA ARG A 25 -9.57 -9.32 -2.56
C ARG A 25 -9.04 -8.29 -3.54
N PHE A 26 -7.73 -8.04 -3.53
CA PHE A 26 -7.10 -7.10 -4.44
C PHE A 26 -7.25 -7.53 -5.91
N ILE A 27 -7.06 -8.82 -6.21
CA ILE A 27 -7.29 -9.41 -7.53
C ILE A 27 -8.75 -9.22 -7.95
N ASN A 28 -9.71 -9.39 -7.05
CA ASN A 28 -11.12 -9.13 -7.36
C ASN A 28 -11.40 -7.64 -7.63
N CYS A 29 -10.70 -6.73 -6.96
CA CYS A 29 -10.85 -5.28 -7.20
C CYS A 29 -10.19 -4.81 -8.51
N ILE A 30 -9.06 -5.38 -8.91
CA ILE A 30 -8.38 -5.01 -10.17
C ILE A 30 -9.09 -5.59 -11.40
N MET A 31 -9.79 -6.73 -11.22
CA MET A 31 -10.58 -7.42 -12.23
C MET A 31 -11.61 -6.50 -12.91
N LYS A 32 -11.73 -6.64 -14.24
CA LYS A 32 -12.77 -6.01 -15.07
C LYS A 32 -13.52 -7.06 -15.87
N ASP A 33 -14.80 -6.81 -16.13
CA ASP A 33 -15.69 -7.69 -16.92
C ASP A 33 -15.74 -9.15 -16.43
N GLY A 34 -15.51 -9.41 -15.14
CA GLY A 34 -15.45 -10.78 -14.60
C GLY A 34 -14.21 -11.60 -15.01
N LYS A 35 -13.22 -11.01 -15.68
CA LYS A 35 -12.03 -11.70 -16.21
C LYS A 35 -10.97 -11.96 -15.13
N LYS A 36 -11.25 -12.88 -14.19
CA LYS A 36 -10.37 -13.18 -13.05
C LYS A 36 -8.98 -13.68 -13.46
N THR A 37 -8.91 -14.58 -14.45
CA THR A 37 -7.63 -15.12 -14.93
C THR A 37 -6.69 -14.04 -15.48
N ARG A 38 -7.24 -13.02 -16.17
CA ARG A 38 -6.43 -11.89 -16.65
C ARG A 38 -5.96 -11.01 -15.51
N ALA A 39 -6.80 -10.77 -14.50
CA ALA A 39 -6.43 -10.03 -13.31
C ALA A 39 -5.27 -10.71 -12.56
N GLN A 40 -5.36 -12.04 -12.36
CA GLN A 40 -4.30 -12.84 -11.75
C GLN A 40 -2.98 -12.72 -12.51
N ARG A 41 -3.00 -12.88 -13.84
CA ARG A 41 -1.79 -12.72 -14.68
C ARG A 41 -1.13 -11.35 -14.52
N VAL A 42 -1.93 -10.28 -14.44
CA VAL A 42 -1.40 -8.93 -14.26
C VAL A 42 -0.76 -8.75 -12.88
N VAL A 43 -1.40 -9.26 -11.82
CA VAL A 43 -0.90 -9.13 -10.45
C VAL A 43 0.36 -9.97 -10.26
N TYR A 44 0.36 -11.24 -10.67
CA TYR A 44 1.55 -12.08 -10.57
C TYR A 44 2.69 -11.57 -11.45
N GLY A 45 2.41 -11.10 -12.67
CA GLY A 45 3.44 -10.48 -13.49
C GLY A 45 4.01 -9.19 -12.88
N ALA A 46 3.24 -8.47 -12.06
CA ALA A 46 3.77 -7.34 -11.29
C ALA A 46 4.67 -7.81 -10.12
N PHE A 47 4.32 -8.91 -9.47
CA PHE A 47 5.13 -9.49 -8.39
C PHE A 47 6.45 -10.04 -8.92
N ASP A 48 6.42 -10.75 -10.05
CA ASP A 48 7.64 -11.28 -10.66
C ASP A 48 8.62 -10.13 -11.01
N LEU A 49 8.11 -8.99 -11.52
CA LEU A 49 8.92 -7.78 -11.76
C LEU A 49 9.49 -7.14 -10.48
N ILE A 50 8.74 -7.19 -9.38
CA ILE A 50 9.20 -6.69 -8.07
C ILE A 50 10.29 -7.62 -7.54
N ASP A 51 10.11 -8.93 -7.61
CA ASP A 51 11.09 -9.91 -7.17
C ASP A 51 12.39 -9.80 -7.98
N GLU A 52 12.31 -9.56 -9.30
CA GLU A 52 13.47 -9.25 -10.15
C GLU A 52 14.20 -8.00 -9.65
N ARG A 53 13.46 -6.90 -9.39
CA ARG A 53 14.04 -5.65 -8.88
C ARG A 53 14.67 -5.82 -7.49
N LEU A 54 14.06 -6.60 -6.61
CA LEU A 54 14.59 -6.88 -5.28
C LEU A 54 15.92 -7.65 -5.35
N LYS A 55 16.07 -8.57 -6.29
CA LYS A 55 17.35 -9.26 -6.54
C LYS A 55 18.42 -8.28 -7.01
N GLU A 56 18.11 -7.45 -7.99
CA GLU A 56 19.04 -6.42 -8.49
C GLU A 56 19.48 -5.46 -7.37
N ASP A 57 18.55 -5.02 -6.53
CA ASP A 57 18.86 -4.08 -5.44
C ASP A 57 19.64 -4.76 -4.31
N ALA A 58 19.38 -6.05 -4.02
CA ALA A 58 20.20 -6.83 -3.09
C ALA A 58 21.64 -7.03 -3.59
N GLU A 59 21.82 -7.26 -4.90
CA GLU A 59 23.14 -7.35 -5.52
C GLU A 59 23.89 -6.01 -5.44
N LYS A 60 23.22 -4.88 -5.72
CA LYS A 60 23.79 -3.52 -5.56
C LYS A 60 24.13 -3.21 -4.11
N GLU A 61 23.26 -3.54 -3.16
CA GLU A 61 23.51 -3.36 -1.74
C GLU A 61 24.71 -4.20 -1.28
N ALA A 62 24.87 -5.42 -1.79
CA ALA A 62 26.02 -6.27 -1.50
C ALA A 62 27.32 -5.69 -2.09
N GLU A 63 27.29 -5.15 -3.31
CA GLU A 63 28.43 -4.45 -3.91
C GLU A 63 28.79 -3.17 -3.15
N ALA A 64 27.79 -2.37 -2.75
CA ALA A 64 27.99 -1.16 -1.96
C ALA A 64 28.56 -1.45 -0.57
N LYS A 65 28.11 -2.53 0.10
CA LYS A 65 28.67 -3.00 1.36
C LYS A 65 30.12 -3.47 1.21
N LYS A 66 30.48 -4.13 0.10
CA LYS A 66 31.87 -4.51 -0.22
C LYS A 66 32.75 -3.27 -0.40
N LYS A 67 32.31 -2.29 -1.20
CA LYS A 67 33.03 -1.01 -1.39
C LYS A 67 33.17 -0.22 -0.07
N ALA A 68 32.10 -0.15 0.73
CA ALA A 68 32.15 0.51 2.04
C ALA A 68 33.03 -0.22 3.07
N ALA A 69 33.20 -1.54 2.95
CA ALA A 69 34.13 -2.32 3.79
C ALA A 69 35.59 -2.10 3.36
N GLU A 70 35.84 -1.97 2.05
CA GLU A 70 37.15 -1.57 1.50
C GLU A 70 37.50 -0.12 1.91
N ASP A 71 36.55 0.81 1.85
CA ASP A 71 36.75 2.21 2.27
C ASP A 71 36.93 2.36 3.79
N LYS A 72 36.26 1.53 4.60
CA LYS A 72 36.45 1.51 6.07
C LYS A 72 37.81 0.96 6.50
N ALA A 73 38.50 0.19 5.64
CA ALA A 73 39.88 -0.23 5.89
C ALA A 73 40.90 0.93 5.73
N ALA A 74 40.48 2.11 5.25
CA ALA A 74 41.30 3.32 5.11
C ALA A 74 41.16 4.36 6.25
N GLY A 75 40.34 4.08 7.29
CA GLY A 75 40.42 4.71 8.62
C GLY A 75 39.53 5.96 8.89
N LYS A 76 38.64 5.88 9.90
CA LYS A 76 38.80 6.44 11.28
C LYS A 76 37.50 6.27 12.10
N ASP A 77 37.66 5.95 13.38
CA ASP A 77 36.62 5.61 14.36
C ASP A 77 35.61 6.73 14.69
N VAL A 78 34.33 6.37 14.81
CA VAL A 78 33.33 7.12 15.58
C VAL A 78 32.51 6.14 16.43
N LYS A 79 32.63 6.27 17.76
CA LYS A 79 31.88 5.50 18.78
C LYS A 79 30.39 5.93 18.80
N PRO A 80 29.46 5.07 19.26
CA PRO A 80 28.03 5.20 19.02
C PRO A 80 27.35 6.01 20.14
N THR A 81 26.25 6.67 19.81
CA THR A 81 25.29 7.20 20.79
C THR A 81 23.91 6.64 20.52
N ASN A 82 23.38 6.01 21.55
CA ASN A 82 22.21 5.15 21.63
C ASN A 82 20.90 5.98 21.69
N ALA A 83 19.83 5.54 21.04
CA ALA A 83 18.47 6.01 21.32
C ALA A 83 17.40 4.95 20.96
N GLN A 84 17.12 4.11 21.95
CA GLN A 84 15.80 3.64 22.41
C GLN A 84 14.81 2.96 21.44
N LEU A 85 14.63 1.68 21.76
CA LEU A 85 13.57 0.74 21.41
C LEU A 85 12.14 1.28 21.65
N THR A 86 11.26 1.09 20.67
CA THR A 86 9.83 0.87 20.90
C THR A 86 9.27 -0.16 19.92
N GLY A 87 8.81 -1.29 20.44
CA GLY A 87 7.82 -2.18 19.83
C GLY A 87 8.35 -3.19 18.82
N THR A 88 8.63 -4.39 19.30
CA THR A 88 8.84 -5.64 18.53
C THR A 88 7.69 -5.91 17.55
N PRO A 89 7.95 -6.07 16.24
CA PRO A 89 7.36 -7.16 15.49
C PRO A 89 8.28 -8.37 15.64
N GLU A 90 7.70 -9.53 15.93
CA GLU A 90 8.43 -10.78 15.93
C GLU A 90 9.18 -10.96 14.59
N GLU A 91 10.47 -11.24 14.69
CA GLU A 91 11.38 -11.47 13.58
C GLU A 91 10.99 -12.77 12.87
N GLU A 92 10.29 -12.64 11.75
CA GLU A 92 10.54 -13.51 10.62
C GLU A 92 11.63 -12.79 9.81
N GLU A 93 12.85 -13.33 9.73
CA GLU A 93 13.81 -12.98 8.67
C GLU A 93 13.25 -13.44 7.31
N GLY A 94 12.08 -12.92 6.95
CA GLY A 94 11.43 -13.19 5.70
C GLY A 94 12.18 -12.43 4.62
N GLU A 95 12.81 -13.17 3.71
CA GLU A 95 13.35 -12.65 2.47
C GLU A 95 12.43 -11.54 1.92
N ARG A 96 13.01 -10.36 1.62
CA ARG A 96 12.26 -9.28 0.95
C ARG A 96 11.65 -9.89 -0.31
N SER A 97 10.33 -10.03 -0.32
CA SER A 97 9.57 -10.69 -1.37
C SER A 97 8.46 -9.75 -1.82
N ALA A 98 7.99 -9.90 -3.05
CA ALA A 98 6.90 -9.10 -3.58
C ALA A 98 5.64 -9.12 -2.70
N ILE A 99 5.38 -10.22 -2.00
CA ILE A 99 4.23 -10.31 -1.09
C ILE A 99 4.39 -9.43 0.14
N THR A 100 5.57 -9.43 0.78
CA THR A 100 5.83 -8.61 1.97
C THR A 100 5.81 -7.13 1.61
N LEU A 101 6.41 -6.78 0.46
CA LEU A 101 6.36 -5.43 -0.11
C LEU A 101 4.92 -4.99 -0.41
N PHE A 102 4.07 -5.89 -0.94
CA PHE A 102 2.67 -5.60 -1.16
C PHE A 102 1.93 -5.25 0.13
N HIS A 103 2.14 -6.01 1.22
CA HIS A 103 1.53 -5.71 2.51
C HIS A 103 2.05 -4.39 3.10
N GLU A 104 3.34 -4.12 2.97
CA GLU A 104 3.96 -2.86 3.40
C GLU A 104 3.39 -1.65 2.64
N ALA A 105 3.33 -1.74 1.30
CA ALA A 105 2.74 -0.72 0.45
C ALA A 105 1.27 -0.45 0.83
N LEU A 106 0.50 -1.50 1.13
CA LEU A 106 -0.88 -1.34 1.61
C LEU A 106 -0.93 -0.62 2.96
N GLU A 107 -0.05 -0.95 3.89
CA GLU A 107 -0.06 -0.31 5.21
C GLU A 107 0.26 1.18 5.13
N ASN A 108 1.20 1.56 4.27
CA ASN A 108 1.52 2.96 4.01
C ASN A 108 0.34 3.73 3.39
N VAL A 109 -0.36 3.14 2.40
CA VAL A 109 -1.46 3.80 1.67
C VAL A 109 -2.77 3.81 2.48
N ARG A 110 -2.93 2.97 3.49
CA ARG A 110 -4.17 2.89 4.31
C ARG A 110 -4.45 4.23 5.03
N PRO A 111 -5.62 4.85 4.79
CA PRO A 111 -6.01 6.02 5.55
C PRO A 111 -6.73 5.65 6.85
N ASN A 112 -6.40 6.36 7.93
CA ASN A 112 -7.12 6.24 9.20
C ASN A 112 -8.32 7.18 9.27
N VAL A 113 -8.30 8.28 8.52
CA VAL A 113 -9.38 9.25 8.46
C VAL A 113 -9.80 9.46 7.00
N GLU A 114 -11.09 9.62 6.77
CA GLU A 114 -11.63 10.08 5.49
C GLU A 114 -12.49 11.31 5.74
N VAL A 115 -12.75 12.07 4.70
CA VAL A 115 -13.61 13.25 4.76
C VAL A 115 -14.90 12.95 4.01
N ARG A 116 -16.04 13.14 4.67
CA ARG A 116 -17.37 12.92 4.11
C ARG A 116 -18.15 14.24 4.04
N SER A 117 -18.86 14.44 2.93
CA SER A 117 -19.77 15.58 2.81
C SER A 117 -20.99 15.36 3.69
N ARG A 118 -21.29 16.31 4.58
CA ARG A 118 -22.46 16.32 5.47
C ARG A 118 -23.18 17.66 5.34
N ARG A 119 -24.49 17.62 5.10
CA ARG A 119 -25.31 18.83 5.03
C ARG A 119 -25.85 19.21 6.40
N VAL A 120 -25.55 20.42 6.86
CA VAL A 120 -26.03 20.98 8.14
C VAL A 120 -26.45 22.43 7.90
N GLY A 121 -27.67 22.80 8.34
CA GLY A 121 -28.15 24.18 8.25
C GLY A 121 -28.18 24.77 6.83
N GLY A 122 -28.36 23.94 5.80
CA GLY A 122 -28.40 24.38 4.40
C GLY A 122 -27.06 24.31 3.65
N THR A 123 -25.91 24.28 4.35
CA THR A 123 -24.55 24.21 3.77
C THR A 123 -23.95 22.80 3.84
N ASN A 124 -23.08 22.45 2.89
CA ASN A 124 -22.34 21.19 2.88
C ASN A 124 -20.98 21.37 3.54
N TYR A 125 -20.75 20.67 4.65
CA TYR A 125 -19.47 20.64 5.35
C TYR A 125 -18.69 19.37 5.01
N GLN A 126 -17.38 19.50 4.98
CA GLN A 126 -16.44 18.39 4.90
C GLN A 126 -16.17 17.89 6.33
N VAL A 127 -16.77 16.76 6.70
CA VAL A 127 -16.69 16.21 8.06
C VAL A 127 -15.67 15.07 8.07
N PRO A 128 -14.58 15.18 8.82
CA PRO A 128 -13.65 14.07 8.98
C PRO A 128 -14.27 12.98 9.85
N THR A 129 -14.15 11.73 9.39
CA THR A 129 -14.68 10.54 10.07
C THR A 129 -13.63 9.45 10.13
N GLN A 130 -13.50 8.79 11.28
CA GLN A 130 -12.58 7.67 11.45
C GLN A 130 -12.98 6.50 10.54
N VAL A 131 -11.99 5.93 9.86
CA VAL A 131 -12.18 4.83 8.92
C VAL A 131 -11.95 3.50 9.65
N SER A 132 -12.85 2.53 9.43
CA SER A 132 -12.65 1.16 9.92
C SER A 132 -11.56 0.44 9.11
N LYS A 133 -10.83 -0.49 9.72
CA LYS A 133 -9.73 -1.24 9.07
C LYS A 133 -10.14 -1.85 7.71
N LYS A 134 -11.33 -2.45 7.64
CA LYS A 134 -11.88 -3.03 6.41
C LYS A 134 -12.07 -1.98 5.31
N ARG A 135 -12.55 -0.80 5.67
CA ARG A 135 -12.76 0.32 4.74
C ARG A 135 -11.44 0.96 4.35
N ALA A 136 -10.50 1.11 5.29
CA ALA A 136 -9.16 1.65 5.03
C ALA A 136 -8.43 0.80 3.98
N GLN A 137 -8.46 -0.53 4.13
CA GLN A 137 -7.93 -1.46 3.13
C GLN A 137 -8.62 -1.30 1.77
N SER A 138 -9.95 -1.15 1.76
CA SER A 138 -10.72 -0.98 0.52
C SER A 138 -10.43 0.37 -0.18
N LEU A 139 -10.15 1.43 0.59
CA LEU A 139 -9.71 2.72 0.07
C LEU A 139 -8.30 2.61 -0.51
N ALA A 140 -7.38 1.95 0.19
CA ALA A 140 -6.02 1.73 -0.29
C ALA A 140 -6.00 0.97 -1.63
N PHE A 141 -6.76 -0.13 -1.73
CA PHE A 141 -6.93 -0.85 -3.00
C PHE A 141 -7.43 0.05 -4.11
N ARG A 142 -8.46 0.86 -3.84
CA ARG A 142 -9.04 1.77 -4.83
C ARG A 142 -8.01 2.81 -5.28
N TRP A 143 -7.29 3.44 -4.37
CA TRP A 143 -6.31 4.47 -4.71
C TRP A 143 -5.13 3.93 -5.51
N ILE A 144 -4.61 2.74 -5.17
CA ILE A 144 -3.56 2.07 -5.94
C ILE A 144 -4.08 1.73 -7.36
N ILE A 145 -5.27 1.14 -7.46
CA ILE A 145 -5.86 0.76 -8.75
C ILE A 145 -6.14 2.00 -9.62
N ASP A 146 -6.63 3.08 -9.02
CA ASP A 146 -6.91 4.33 -9.72
C ASP A 146 -5.61 4.99 -10.20
N ALA A 147 -4.54 4.98 -9.38
CA ALA A 147 -3.22 5.46 -9.78
C ALA A 147 -2.70 4.70 -11.01
N VAL A 148 -2.68 3.37 -10.96
CA VAL A 148 -2.25 2.49 -12.06
C VAL A 148 -3.10 2.68 -13.32
N ARG A 149 -4.41 2.90 -13.17
CA ARG A 149 -5.33 3.13 -14.31
C ARG A 149 -5.17 4.53 -14.91
N SER A 150 -4.77 5.51 -14.11
CA SER A 150 -4.58 6.90 -14.58
C SER A 150 -3.34 7.08 -15.45
N GLU A 151 -2.29 6.28 -15.24
CA GLU A 151 -1.06 6.31 -16.01
C GLU A 151 -1.23 5.65 -17.39
N LYS A 152 -0.69 6.29 -18.45
CA LYS A 152 -0.79 5.86 -19.85
C LYS A 152 0.52 5.27 -20.37
N GLY A 153 0.46 4.47 -21.43
CA GLY A 153 1.62 4.06 -22.23
C GLY A 153 2.29 2.76 -21.83
N ARG A 154 2.39 2.44 -20.53
CA ARG A 154 3.02 1.18 -20.06
C ARG A 154 2.01 0.04 -19.85
N PRO A 155 2.42 -1.23 -19.99
CA PRO A 155 1.61 -2.38 -19.59
C PRO A 155 1.17 -2.30 -18.12
N THR A 156 -0.05 -2.74 -17.82
CA THR A 156 -0.63 -2.64 -16.47
C THR A 156 0.20 -3.34 -15.40
N ALA A 157 0.85 -4.47 -15.72
CA ALA A 157 1.71 -5.18 -14.77
C ALA A 157 2.92 -4.33 -14.34
N GLN A 158 3.59 -3.67 -15.29
CA GLN A 158 4.72 -2.79 -15.01
C GLN A 158 4.30 -1.55 -14.21
N LYS A 159 3.15 -0.96 -14.54
CA LYS A 159 2.59 0.18 -13.78
C LYS A 159 2.23 -0.20 -12.35
N LEU A 160 1.63 -1.39 -12.18
CA LEU A 160 1.31 -1.91 -10.86
C LEU A 160 2.56 -2.19 -10.04
N ALA A 161 3.58 -2.82 -10.63
CA ALA A 161 4.86 -3.05 -9.97
C ALA A 161 5.50 -1.73 -9.52
N ARG A 162 5.51 -0.72 -10.41
CA ARG A 162 6.02 0.62 -10.12
C ARG A 162 5.27 1.30 -8.97
N GLU A 163 3.95 1.32 -9.01
CA GLU A 163 3.14 1.99 -7.97
C GLU A 163 3.27 1.27 -6.62
N LEU A 164 3.36 -0.06 -6.59
CA LEU A 164 3.59 -0.82 -5.35
C LEU A 164 4.98 -0.55 -4.77
N TRP A 165 6.00 -0.50 -5.62
CA TRP A 165 7.36 -0.13 -5.22
C TRP A 165 7.44 1.30 -4.67
N ASP A 166 6.86 2.26 -5.38
CA ASP A 166 6.86 3.66 -4.94
C ASP A 166 6.08 3.79 -3.62
N ALA A 167 4.95 3.09 -3.47
CA ALA A 167 4.15 3.11 -2.25
C ALA A 167 4.84 2.45 -1.03
N SER A 168 5.68 1.43 -1.20
CA SER A 168 6.47 0.87 -0.09
C SER A 168 7.47 1.89 0.46
N HIS A 169 8.02 2.74 -0.42
CA HIS A 169 8.91 3.84 -0.06
C HIS A 169 8.16 5.13 0.34
N ARG A 170 6.83 5.06 0.51
CA ARG A 170 5.95 6.21 0.84
C ARG A 170 5.91 7.30 -0.22
N GLU A 171 6.13 6.93 -1.47
CA GLU A 171 6.03 7.79 -2.65
C GLU A 171 4.89 7.33 -3.57
N GLY A 172 4.69 8.05 -4.68
CA GLY A 172 3.69 7.69 -5.69
C GLY A 172 2.35 8.41 -5.57
N ARG A 173 1.46 8.10 -6.51
CA ARG A 173 0.16 8.82 -6.66
C ARG A 173 -0.83 8.36 -5.60
N ALA A 174 -0.82 7.08 -5.24
CA ALA A 174 -1.67 6.52 -4.19
C ALA A 174 -1.32 7.11 -2.82
N MET A 175 -0.03 7.24 -2.50
CA MET A 175 0.45 7.89 -1.28
C MET A 175 0.08 9.37 -1.23
N SER A 176 0.30 10.09 -2.33
CA SER A 176 -0.12 11.50 -2.45
C SER A 176 -1.63 11.67 -2.18
N LYS A 177 -2.46 10.71 -2.60
CA LYS A 177 -3.91 10.74 -2.33
C LYS A 177 -4.24 10.52 -0.86
N ARG A 178 -3.53 9.61 -0.19
CA ARG A 178 -3.65 9.37 1.25
C ARG A 178 -3.27 10.62 2.03
N ASP A 179 -2.15 11.25 1.71
CA ASP A 179 -1.66 12.45 2.41
C ASP A 179 -2.56 13.66 2.18
N GLN A 180 -3.07 13.86 0.96
CA GLN A 180 -4.07 14.88 0.67
C GLN A 180 -5.34 14.67 1.53
N THR A 181 -5.76 13.42 1.70
CA THR A 181 -6.96 13.09 2.49
C THR A 181 -6.75 13.40 3.97
N HIS A 182 -5.57 13.07 4.53
CA HIS A 182 -5.23 13.39 5.92
C HIS A 182 -5.11 14.90 6.14
N ARG A 183 -4.39 15.61 5.26
CA ARG A 183 -4.28 17.07 5.30
C ARG A 183 -5.65 17.74 5.25
N MET A 184 -6.55 17.25 4.39
CA MET A 184 -7.92 17.76 4.28
C MET A 184 -8.75 17.46 5.54
N ALA A 185 -8.58 16.30 6.16
CA ALA A 185 -9.23 15.95 7.41
C ALA A 185 -8.75 16.83 8.57
N ASP A 186 -7.44 17.07 8.67
CA ASP A 186 -6.84 17.92 9.71
C ASP A 186 -7.33 19.37 9.59
N ALA A 187 -7.40 19.90 8.36
CA ALA A 187 -7.93 21.24 8.10
C ALA A 187 -9.40 21.39 8.53
N ASN A 188 -10.18 20.30 8.48
CA ASN A 188 -11.60 20.28 8.82
C ASN A 188 -11.90 19.63 10.17
N LYS A 189 -10.88 19.42 11.03
CA LYS A 189 -11.02 18.74 12.32
C LYS A 189 -12.06 19.37 13.23
N ALA A 190 -12.28 20.68 13.12
CA ALA A 190 -13.32 21.40 13.86
C ALA A 190 -14.73 20.83 13.61
N PHE A 191 -15.00 20.29 12.42
CA PHE A 191 -16.31 19.75 12.05
C PHE A 191 -16.50 18.26 12.43
N ALA A 192 -15.52 17.63 13.08
CA ALA A 192 -15.58 16.22 13.48
C ALA A 192 -16.79 15.90 14.39
N HIS A 193 -17.28 16.89 15.14
CA HIS A 193 -18.46 16.74 16.00
C HIS A 193 -19.76 16.46 15.23
N PHE A 194 -19.80 16.76 13.93
CA PHE A 194 -20.92 16.40 13.06
C PHE A 194 -20.82 14.97 12.51
N ALA A 195 -19.79 14.21 12.88
CA ALA A 195 -19.66 12.80 12.54
C ALA A 195 -20.73 11.98 13.27
N TRP A 196 -21.31 11.02 12.54
CA TRP A 196 -22.42 10.17 12.95
C TRP A 196 -22.23 8.76 12.36
#